data_AF-A0A0V1GMQ2-F1
#
_entry.id   AF-A0A0V1GMQ2-F1
#
_cell.length_a   1.000
_cell.length_b   1.000
_cell.length_c   1.000
_cell.angle_alpha   90.00
_cell.angle_beta   90.00
_cell.angle_gamma   90.00
#
_symmetry.space_group_name_H-M   'P 1'
#
loop_
_entity.id
_entity.type
_entity.pdbx_description
1 polymer ?
#
loop_
_entity_poly.entity_id
_entity_poly.type
_entity_poly.pdbx_seq_one_letter_code
_entity_poly.pdbx_strand_id
1 'polypeptide(L)'
;MIETRCVLNSHSTAETTLDSFFSRAGLVGEIDLPLEGTTNPNGYANWDIDITGYAQMRRKVELFTYMRFDAEFTFVACTPTGEVVPQLLQYMFVPPGAPKPDSRESLAWQTATNPSVFVKLSDPPAQVSVPFMSPASAYQWFYDGYPTFGEHKQEKDLEYGACPNNMMGTFSVRTVGTSKSKYPLVIRIYMRMKHVRAWIPRPMRNQNYLFKANPNYAGNSIKPTGASRTAITTLGKFGQQSGAIYVGNFRVVNRHLATHNDWANLVWEDSSRDLLVSSTTAQGCDTIARCNCQTG
;
A
#
# COMPACT_ATOMS: atom_id res chain seq x y z
N MET A 1 11.56 28.51 20.80
CA MET A 1 11.09 29.73 20.12
C MET A 1 12.28 30.63 19.88
N ILE A 2 12.35 31.31 18.74
CA ILE A 2 13.44 32.21 18.36
C ILE A 2 12.83 33.44 17.67
N GLU A 3 13.57 34.53 17.60
CA GLU A 3 13.22 35.65 16.72
C GLU A 3 13.33 35.18 15.26
N THR A 4 12.23 35.32 14.51
CA THR A 4 12.15 34.88 13.12
C THR A 4 12.03 36.05 12.17
N ARG A 5 12.59 35.89 10.97
CA ARG A 5 12.41 36.82 9.84
C ARG A 5 11.09 36.57 9.12
N CYS A 6 10.64 37.54 8.33
CA CYS A 6 9.56 37.31 7.37
C CYS A 6 9.98 36.27 6.32
N VAL A 7 9.12 35.29 6.05
CA VAL A 7 9.29 34.25 5.03
C VAL A 7 8.02 34.16 4.19
N LEU A 8 8.14 34.41 2.88
CA LEU A 8 7.08 34.18 1.90
C LEU A 8 7.17 32.73 1.43
N ASN A 9 6.48 31.82 2.12
CA ASN A 9 6.53 30.40 1.79
C ASN A 9 5.61 30.07 0.62
N SER A 10 6.19 29.52 -0.45
CA SER A 10 5.48 29.10 -1.67
C SER A 10 5.41 27.57 -1.83
N HIS A 11 5.69 26.80 -0.78
CA HIS A 11 5.59 25.33 -0.82
C HIS A 11 4.13 24.89 -0.97
N SER A 12 3.86 24.10 -2.01
CA SER A 12 2.52 23.58 -2.31
C SER A 12 2.10 22.49 -1.32
N THR A 13 0.79 22.40 -1.08
CA THR A 13 0.15 21.34 -0.29
C THR A 13 -0.70 20.41 -1.16
N ALA A 14 -0.61 20.51 -2.48
CA ALA A 14 -1.45 19.73 -3.40
C ALA A 14 -1.23 18.21 -3.30
N GLU A 15 -0.01 17.76 -3.04
CA GLU A 15 0.33 16.33 -3.00
C GLU A 15 -0.22 15.60 -1.75
N THR A 16 -0.62 16.34 -0.70
CA THR A 16 -1.17 15.77 0.53
C THR A 16 -2.71 15.71 0.53
N THR A 17 -3.36 15.99 -0.59
CA THR A 17 -4.79 15.76 -0.77
C THR A 17 -5.13 14.26 -0.81
N LEU A 18 -6.39 13.90 -0.48
CA LEU A 18 -6.82 12.49 -0.49
C LEU A 18 -6.69 11.86 -1.88
N ASP A 19 -7.06 12.56 -2.95
CA ASP A 19 -6.92 12.06 -4.32
C ASP A 19 -5.44 11.85 -4.68
N SER A 20 -4.53 12.77 -4.37
CA SER A 20 -3.09 12.56 -4.62
C SER A 20 -2.51 11.38 -3.83
N PHE A 21 -3.01 11.14 -2.62
CA PHE A 21 -2.57 10.04 -1.76
C PHE A 21 -3.13 8.68 -2.18
N PHE A 22 -4.42 8.60 -2.54
CA PHE A 22 -5.13 7.34 -2.82
C PHE A 22 -5.30 7.01 -4.31
N SER A 23 -5.17 7.97 -5.22
CA SER A 23 -5.27 7.73 -6.67
C SER A 23 -3.98 7.17 -7.27
N ARG A 24 -3.47 6.13 -6.61
CA ARG A 24 -2.29 5.35 -7.00
C ARG A 24 -2.68 3.87 -6.93
N ALA A 25 -2.59 3.17 -8.05
CA ALA A 25 -3.02 1.78 -8.14
C ALA A 25 -2.17 0.88 -7.22
N GLY A 26 -2.82 0.03 -6.43
CA GLY A 26 -2.14 -0.96 -5.58
C GLY A 26 -2.81 -2.33 -5.66
N LEU A 27 -2.05 -3.38 -5.40
CA LEU A 27 -2.53 -4.76 -5.40
C LEU A 27 -3.55 -4.98 -4.29
N VAL A 28 -4.71 -5.56 -4.64
CA VAL A 28 -5.79 -5.87 -3.69
C VAL A 28 -6.25 -7.33 -3.74
N GLY A 29 -5.92 -8.06 -4.81
CA GLY A 29 -6.29 -9.45 -5.01
C GLY A 29 -5.29 -10.17 -5.92
N GLU A 30 -5.10 -11.46 -5.69
CA GLU A 30 -4.38 -12.37 -6.58
C GLU A 30 -5.18 -13.67 -6.67
N ILE A 31 -5.34 -14.18 -7.89
CA ILE A 31 -6.13 -15.38 -8.18
C ILE A 31 -5.28 -16.31 -9.03
N ASP A 32 -5.04 -17.51 -8.53
CA ASP A 32 -4.38 -18.58 -9.26
C ASP A 32 -5.40 -19.47 -9.96
N LEU A 33 -5.12 -19.80 -11.23
CA LEU A 33 -5.79 -20.82 -12.04
C LEU A 33 -4.75 -21.87 -12.47
N PRO A 34 -4.33 -22.76 -11.57
CA PRO A 34 -3.38 -23.80 -11.91
C PRO A 34 -4.03 -24.89 -12.77
N LEU A 35 -3.20 -25.69 -13.44
CA LEU A 35 -3.67 -26.86 -14.16
C LEU A 35 -4.05 -28.00 -13.20
N GLU A 36 -3.33 -28.16 -12.09
CA GLU A 36 -3.55 -29.22 -11.11
C GLU A 36 -3.35 -28.67 -9.70
N GLY A 37 -3.85 -29.38 -8.69
CA GLY A 37 -3.73 -29.00 -7.28
C GLY A 37 -5.08 -28.79 -6.61
N THR A 38 -5.03 -28.20 -5.40
CA THR A 38 -6.18 -28.11 -4.49
C THR A 38 -7.03 -26.86 -4.74
N THR A 39 -6.41 -25.76 -5.18
CA THR A 39 -7.09 -24.47 -5.37
C THR A 39 -7.33 -24.19 -6.85
N ASN A 40 -8.60 -24.05 -7.23
CA ASN A 40 -9.05 -23.68 -8.57
C ASN A 40 -8.50 -24.55 -9.76
N PRO A 41 -8.42 -25.89 -9.66
CA PRO A 41 -7.84 -26.73 -10.72
C PRO A 41 -8.74 -26.86 -11.98
N ASN A 42 -9.94 -26.29 -11.93
CA ASN A 42 -11.01 -26.51 -12.91
C ASN A 42 -11.17 -25.35 -13.91
N GLY A 43 -10.15 -24.50 -14.04
CA GLY A 43 -10.10 -23.45 -15.06
C GLY A 43 -11.08 -22.29 -14.85
N TYR A 44 -11.63 -22.16 -13.64
CA TYR A 44 -12.39 -21.02 -13.15
C TYR A 44 -12.09 -20.78 -11.66
N ALA A 45 -12.33 -19.56 -11.18
CA ALA A 45 -12.23 -19.20 -9.76
C ALA A 45 -13.24 -18.11 -9.40
N ASN A 46 -13.66 -18.12 -8.14
CA ASN A 46 -14.49 -17.09 -7.52
C ASN A 46 -13.69 -16.44 -6.40
N TRP A 47 -13.52 -15.12 -6.46
CA TRP A 47 -12.89 -14.32 -5.44
C TRP A 47 -13.91 -13.38 -4.83
N ASP A 48 -14.25 -13.59 -3.57
CA ASP A 48 -15.08 -12.64 -2.83
C ASP A 48 -14.27 -11.34 -2.62
N ILE A 49 -14.88 -10.22 -2.98
CA ILE A 49 -14.17 -8.94 -3.10
C ILE A 49 -13.83 -8.42 -1.70
N ASP A 50 -12.56 -8.52 -1.32
CA ASP A 50 -12.02 -7.99 -0.07
C ASP A 50 -10.59 -7.47 -0.28
N ILE A 51 -10.42 -6.15 -0.17
CA ILE A 51 -9.14 -5.47 -0.38
C ILE A 51 -8.20 -5.51 0.83
N THR A 52 -8.63 -6.10 1.96
CA THR A 52 -7.86 -6.18 3.21
C THR A 52 -6.84 -7.33 3.22
N GLY A 53 -6.69 -8.04 2.10
CA GLY A 53 -5.69 -9.11 1.92
C GLY A 53 -4.25 -8.62 1.84
N TYR A 54 -4.01 -7.37 1.42
CA TYR A 54 -2.66 -6.84 1.20
C TYR A 54 -2.38 -5.63 2.09
N ALA A 55 -1.33 -5.76 2.92
CA ALA A 55 -1.04 -4.84 4.02
C ALA A 55 -0.81 -3.38 3.57
N GLN A 56 -0.17 -3.15 2.42
CA GLN A 56 0.15 -1.80 1.96
C GLN A 56 -1.11 -0.96 1.69
N MET A 57 -2.05 -1.49 0.90
CA MET A 57 -3.31 -0.80 0.63
C MET A 57 -4.17 -0.73 1.89
N ARG A 58 -4.30 -1.86 2.62
CA ARG A 58 -5.08 -1.94 3.85
C ARG A 58 -4.68 -0.88 4.88
N ARG A 59 -3.38 -0.75 5.16
CA ARG A 59 -2.88 0.20 6.16
C ARG A 59 -3.17 1.66 5.79
N LYS A 60 -3.23 1.98 4.49
CA LYS A 60 -3.58 3.32 4.02
C LYS A 60 -5.06 3.61 4.23
N VAL A 61 -5.95 2.67 3.89
CA VAL A 61 -7.39 2.89 3.97
C VAL A 61 -7.91 2.84 5.41
N GLU A 62 -7.32 1.99 6.26
CA GLU A 62 -7.63 1.91 7.70
C GLU A 62 -7.16 3.14 8.51
N LEU A 63 -6.43 4.07 7.89
CA LEU A 63 -6.18 5.40 8.48
C LEU A 63 -7.49 6.15 8.75
N PHE A 64 -8.57 5.84 8.02
CA PHE A 64 -9.89 6.45 8.20
C PHE A 64 -10.92 5.39 8.61
N THR A 65 -11.97 5.82 9.30
CA THR A 65 -13.07 4.90 9.69
C THR A 65 -14.02 4.70 8.52
N TYR A 66 -14.40 5.79 7.86
CA TYR A 66 -15.34 5.80 6.74
C TYR A 66 -14.67 6.34 5.48
N MET A 67 -14.94 5.71 4.34
CA MET A 67 -14.48 6.17 3.04
C MET A 67 -15.58 6.02 1.97
N ARG A 68 -15.72 7.03 1.12
CA ARG A 68 -16.57 7.00 -0.08
C ARG A 68 -15.70 7.35 -1.27
N PHE A 69 -15.67 6.48 -2.26
CA PHE A 69 -14.87 6.67 -3.46
C PHE A 69 -15.46 5.87 -4.61
N ASP A 70 -15.16 6.30 -5.83
CA ASP A 70 -15.21 5.45 -7.00
C ASP A 70 -13.86 4.73 -7.15
N ALA A 71 -13.84 3.63 -7.88
CA ALA A 71 -12.63 2.85 -8.08
C ALA A 71 -12.37 2.61 -9.57
N GLU A 72 -11.11 2.41 -9.91
CA GLU A 72 -10.68 1.85 -11.17
C GLU A 72 -9.94 0.55 -10.88
N PHE A 73 -10.38 -0.53 -11.54
CA PHE A 73 -9.77 -1.83 -11.42
C PHE A 73 -8.97 -2.14 -12.69
N THR A 74 -7.77 -2.66 -12.49
CA THR A 74 -6.89 -3.14 -13.57
C THR A 74 -6.51 -4.59 -13.31
N PHE A 75 -6.69 -5.45 -14.31
CA PHE A 75 -6.46 -6.89 -14.20
C PHE A 75 -5.22 -7.27 -15.03
N VAL A 76 -4.16 -7.68 -14.33
CA VAL A 76 -2.91 -8.12 -14.96
C VAL A 76 -2.85 -9.64 -14.91
N ALA A 77 -2.91 -10.30 -16.06
CA ALA A 77 -2.86 -11.75 -16.15
C ALA A 77 -1.59 -12.22 -16.87
N CYS A 78 -0.95 -13.25 -16.34
CA CYS A 78 0.22 -13.89 -16.93
C CYS A 78 0.30 -15.35 -16.45
N THR A 79 1.26 -16.13 -16.95
CA THR A 79 1.62 -17.39 -16.29
C THR A 79 2.37 -17.11 -14.97
N PRO A 80 2.55 -18.09 -14.08
CA PRO A 80 3.36 -17.92 -12.86
C PRO A 80 4.80 -17.46 -13.12
N THR A 81 5.36 -17.75 -14.30
CA THR A 81 6.71 -17.31 -14.71
C THR A 81 6.74 -15.90 -15.30
N GLY A 82 5.59 -15.24 -15.42
CA GLY A 82 5.45 -13.91 -16.05
C GLY A 82 5.34 -13.96 -17.57
N GLU A 83 5.22 -15.15 -18.17
CA GLU A 83 5.06 -15.31 -19.61
C GLU A 83 3.65 -14.91 -20.07
N VAL A 84 3.58 -14.35 -21.27
CA VAL A 84 2.33 -14.00 -21.94
C VAL A 84 2.00 -15.09 -22.96
N VAL A 85 0.85 -15.75 -22.76
CA VAL A 85 0.38 -16.86 -23.61
C VAL A 85 -0.91 -16.48 -24.33
N PRO A 86 -1.20 -17.06 -25.51
CA PRO A 86 -2.41 -16.75 -26.29
C PRO A 86 -3.66 -17.41 -25.67
N GLN A 87 -4.08 -16.93 -24.50
CA GLN A 87 -5.21 -17.44 -23.74
C GLN A 87 -6.31 -16.37 -23.63
N LEU A 88 -7.55 -16.74 -23.96
CA LEU A 88 -8.73 -15.89 -23.76
C LEU A 88 -9.31 -16.11 -22.35
N LEU A 89 -9.57 -15.01 -21.66
CA LEU A 89 -10.21 -14.98 -20.34
C LEU A 89 -11.57 -14.27 -20.40
N GLN A 90 -12.44 -14.65 -19.47
CA GLN A 90 -13.65 -13.91 -19.13
C GLN A 90 -13.59 -13.54 -17.65
N TYR A 91 -13.72 -12.25 -17.35
CA TYR A 91 -13.95 -11.71 -16.02
C TYR A 91 -15.43 -11.34 -15.89
N MET A 92 -16.07 -11.71 -14.78
CA MET A 92 -17.47 -11.39 -14.51
C MET A 92 -17.61 -10.87 -13.09
N PHE A 93 -18.29 -9.74 -12.94
CA PHE A 93 -18.73 -9.29 -11.63
C PHE A 93 -20.08 -9.93 -11.29
N VAL A 94 -20.17 -10.54 -10.11
CA VAL A 94 -21.35 -11.22 -9.59
C VAL A 94 -21.80 -10.48 -8.33
N PRO A 95 -22.78 -9.56 -8.43
CA PRO A 95 -23.32 -8.85 -7.28
C PRO A 95 -23.95 -9.80 -6.25
N PRO A 96 -24.11 -9.38 -4.97
CA PRO A 96 -24.83 -10.16 -3.97
C PRO A 96 -26.25 -10.52 -4.46
N GLY A 97 -26.59 -11.81 -4.40
CA GLY A 97 -27.88 -12.33 -4.87
C GLY A 97 -27.85 -12.93 -6.28
N ALA A 98 -26.83 -12.64 -7.10
CA ALA A 98 -26.64 -13.28 -8.40
C ALA A 98 -26.03 -14.69 -8.24
N PRO A 99 -26.37 -15.66 -9.12
CA PRO A 99 -25.81 -17.01 -9.05
C PRO A 99 -24.32 -17.00 -9.36
N LYS A 100 -23.50 -17.48 -8.42
CA LYS A 100 -22.07 -17.68 -8.63
C LYS A 100 -21.86 -18.86 -9.60
N PRO A 101 -20.95 -18.76 -10.58
CA PRO A 101 -20.61 -19.90 -11.41
C PRO A 101 -19.95 -20.99 -10.56
N ASP A 102 -20.39 -22.23 -10.74
CA ASP A 102 -19.96 -23.45 -10.06
C ASP A 102 -19.04 -24.34 -10.91
N SER A 103 -18.89 -23.98 -12.18
CA SER A 103 -18.07 -24.65 -13.17
C SER A 103 -17.63 -23.65 -14.22
N ARG A 104 -16.67 -24.04 -15.05
CA ARG A 104 -16.25 -23.23 -16.20
C ARG A 104 -17.37 -23.14 -17.25
N GLU A 105 -18.19 -24.17 -17.39
CA GLU A 105 -19.29 -24.26 -18.36
C GLU A 105 -20.64 -23.78 -17.79
N SER A 106 -20.67 -23.30 -16.54
CA SER A 106 -21.87 -22.83 -15.86
C SER A 106 -22.67 -21.82 -16.70
N LEU A 107 -24.00 -21.93 -16.69
CA LEU A 107 -24.89 -21.02 -17.42
C LEU A 107 -24.78 -19.58 -16.93
N ALA A 108 -24.31 -19.34 -15.70
CA ALA A 108 -24.07 -18.01 -15.16
C ALA A 108 -23.12 -17.18 -16.06
N TRP A 109 -22.22 -17.83 -16.80
CA TRP A 109 -21.29 -17.16 -17.72
C TRP A 109 -21.94 -16.57 -18.99
N GLN A 110 -23.22 -16.85 -19.24
CA GLN A 110 -23.99 -16.19 -20.30
C GLN A 110 -24.06 -14.68 -20.10
N THR A 111 -23.89 -14.20 -18.86
CA THR A 111 -23.66 -12.79 -18.52
C THR A 111 -24.67 -11.81 -19.13
N ALA A 112 -25.92 -12.24 -19.33
CA ALA A 112 -26.95 -11.45 -19.98
C ALA A 112 -27.27 -10.12 -19.26
N THR A 113 -27.04 -10.08 -17.94
CA THR A 113 -27.26 -8.90 -17.09
C THR A 113 -26.00 -8.49 -16.33
N ASN A 114 -25.21 -9.46 -15.85
CA ASN A 114 -23.96 -9.17 -15.15
C ASN A 114 -22.95 -8.52 -16.11
N PRO A 115 -22.15 -7.55 -15.67
CA PRO A 115 -21.08 -7.02 -16.50
C PRO A 115 -19.92 -8.02 -16.57
N SER A 116 -19.49 -8.33 -17.79
CA SER A 116 -18.32 -9.15 -18.08
C SER A 116 -17.33 -8.45 -18.99
N VAL A 117 -16.06 -8.80 -18.85
CA VAL A 117 -14.97 -8.39 -19.75
C VAL A 117 -14.34 -9.62 -20.37
N PHE A 118 -14.18 -9.62 -21.69
CA PHE A 118 -13.43 -10.64 -22.42
C PHE A 118 -12.11 -10.03 -22.89
N VAL A 119 -11.00 -10.69 -22.58
CA VAL A 119 -9.66 -10.17 -22.90
C VAL A 119 -8.68 -11.31 -23.14
N LYS A 120 -7.77 -11.14 -24.11
CA LYS A 120 -6.68 -12.08 -24.31
C LYS A 120 -5.53 -11.69 -23.40
N LEU A 121 -4.77 -12.67 -22.92
CA LEU A 121 -3.55 -12.41 -22.14
C LEU A 121 -2.51 -11.58 -22.91
N SER A 122 -2.52 -11.64 -24.25
CA SER A 122 -1.63 -10.86 -25.12
C SER A 122 -2.00 -9.38 -25.23
N ASP A 123 -3.23 -9.02 -24.85
CA ASP A 123 -3.72 -7.65 -24.93
C ASP A 123 -3.27 -6.86 -23.68
N PRO A 124 -3.30 -5.52 -23.70
CA PRO A 124 -3.06 -4.73 -22.51
C PRO A 124 -3.99 -5.12 -21.34
N PRO A 125 -3.55 -4.93 -20.08
CA PRO A 125 -4.37 -5.22 -18.91
C PRO A 125 -5.77 -4.59 -19.01
N ALA A 126 -6.81 -5.41 -18.83
CA ALA A 126 -8.17 -4.93 -18.83
C ALA A 126 -8.38 -3.92 -17.69
N GLN A 127 -9.01 -2.79 -17.99
CA GLN A 127 -9.24 -1.72 -17.03
C GLN A 127 -10.69 -1.23 -17.09
N VAL A 128 -11.32 -1.08 -15.93
CA VAL A 128 -12.72 -0.65 -15.80
C VAL A 128 -12.90 0.33 -14.65
N SER A 129 -13.86 1.23 -14.80
CA SER A 129 -14.30 2.13 -13.73
C SER A 129 -15.52 1.56 -13.02
N VAL A 130 -15.49 1.56 -11.69
CA VAL A 130 -16.55 1.06 -10.80
C VAL A 130 -17.05 2.24 -9.96
N PRO A 131 -18.36 2.52 -9.92
CA PRO A 131 -18.91 3.57 -9.08
C PRO A 131 -18.88 3.16 -7.60
N PHE A 132 -19.19 4.09 -6.70
CA PHE A 132 -19.57 3.74 -5.34
C PHE A 132 -20.85 2.88 -5.32
N MET A 133 -20.78 1.67 -4.74
CA MET A 133 -21.88 0.66 -4.78
C MET A 133 -22.48 0.28 -3.43
N SER A 134 -21.94 0.79 -2.31
CA SER A 134 -22.49 0.42 -0.99
C SER A 134 -23.96 0.88 -0.86
N PRO A 135 -24.83 0.10 -0.19
CA PRO A 135 -26.15 0.59 0.21
C PRO A 135 -26.10 1.68 1.29
N ALA A 136 -24.96 1.81 1.99
CA ALA A 136 -24.73 2.90 2.94
C ALA A 136 -24.22 4.17 2.25
N SER A 137 -24.03 5.25 3.02
CA SER A 137 -23.47 6.50 2.49
C SER A 137 -21.94 6.44 2.25
N ALA A 138 -21.25 5.53 2.93
CA ALA A 138 -19.81 5.29 2.82
C ALA A 138 -19.48 3.82 3.16
N TYR A 139 -18.35 3.33 2.67
CA TYR A 139 -17.73 2.11 3.18
C TYR A 139 -17.16 2.37 4.58
N GLN A 140 -17.09 1.33 5.42
CA GLN A 140 -16.54 1.44 6.77
C GLN A 140 -15.56 0.30 7.08
N TRP A 141 -14.29 0.60 7.36
CA TRP A 141 -13.29 -0.46 7.60
C TRP A 141 -13.40 -1.10 8.98
N PHE A 142 -14.05 -0.40 9.90
CA PHE A 142 -14.30 -0.86 11.26
C PHE A 142 -15.79 -0.76 11.53
N TYR A 143 -16.40 -1.88 11.88
CA TYR A 143 -17.77 -1.97 12.34
C TYR A 143 -17.72 -2.59 13.74
N ASP A 144 -18.14 -1.84 14.75
CA ASP A 144 -18.17 -2.33 16.13
C ASP A 144 -19.58 -2.81 16.43
N GLY A 145 -19.86 -4.05 16.05
CA GLY A 145 -21.20 -4.63 16.19
C GLY A 145 -21.34 -5.93 15.42
N TYR A 146 -22.55 -6.48 15.50
CA TYR A 146 -22.96 -7.68 14.79
C TYR A 146 -23.93 -7.33 13.65
N PRO A 147 -23.98 -8.12 12.57
CA PRO A 147 -24.89 -7.88 11.45
C PRO A 147 -26.33 -8.32 11.74
N THR A 148 -26.56 -9.17 12.73
CA THR A 148 -27.86 -9.78 13.05
C THR A 148 -28.25 -9.55 14.50
N PHE A 149 -29.56 -9.60 14.79
CA PHE A 149 -30.08 -9.63 16.17
C PHE A 149 -29.98 -11.04 16.76
N GLY A 150 -30.08 -11.15 18.09
CA GLY A 150 -30.20 -12.42 18.81
C GLY A 150 -29.10 -12.64 19.84
N GLU A 151 -28.99 -13.86 20.35
CA GLU A 151 -27.91 -14.24 21.25
C GLU A 151 -26.59 -14.39 20.48
N HIS A 152 -25.56 -13.63 20.90
CA HIS A 152 -24.20 -13.73 20.37
C HIS A 152 -23.38 -14.67 21.26
N LYS A 153 -23.48 -15.98 20.95
CA LYS A 153 -22.67 -17.02 21.60
C LYS A 153 -21.32 -17.14 20.90
N GLN A 154 -20.34 -17.69 21.61
CA GLN A 154 -18.97 -17.88 21.13
C GLN A 154 -18.87 -18.56 19.75
N GLU A 155 -19.78 -19.49 19.44
CA GLU A 155 -19.85 -20.19 18.14
C GLU A 155 -20.10 -19.25 16.94
N LYS A 156 -20.76 -18.11 17.18
CA LYS A 156 -21.11 -17.10 16.16
C LYS A 156 -20.30 -15.81 16.29
N ASP A 157 -19.29 -15.78 17.15
CA ASP A 157 -18.46 -14.57 17.34
C ASP A 157 -17.63 -14.19 16.10
N LEU A 158 -17.51 -15.09 15.12
CA LEU A 158 -16.96 -14.77 13.80
C LEU A 158 -17.75 -13.68 13.05
N GLU A 159 -19.01 -13.44 13.43
CA GLU A 159 -19.86 -12.40 12.83
C GLU A 159 -19.53 -11.00 13.38
N TYR A 160 -18.81 -10.91 14.51
CA TYR A 160 -18.43 -9.62 15.08
C TYR A 160 -17.55 -8.82 14.10
N GLY A 161 -17.97 -7.60 13.81
CA GLY A 161 -17.31 -6.70 12.88
C GLY A 161 -17.59 -6.97 11.40
N ALA A 162 -18.39 -8.00 11.07
CA ALA A 162 -18.87 -8.20 9.71
C ALA A 162 -19.88 -7.11 9.35
N CYS A 163 -19.56 -6.30 8.33
CA CYS A 163 -20.47 -5.29 7.81
C CYS A 163 -20.94 -5.65 6.38
N PRO A 164 -22.20 -6.11 6.22
CA PRO A 164 -22.76 -6.44 4.91
C PRO A 164 -22.72 -5.28 3.90
N ASN A 165 -22.74 -4.03 4.37
CA ASN A 165 -22.66 -2.84 3.50
C ASN A 165 -21.33 -2.75 2.71
N ASN A 166 -20.30 -3.50 3.10
CA ASN A 166 -19.01 -3.57 2.39
C ASN A 166 -18.88 -4.83 1.51
N MET A 167 -19.82 -5.78 1.59
CA MET A 167 -19.78 -7.02 0.84
C MET A 167 -20.31 -6.79 -0.57
N MET A 168 -19.44 -6.35 -1.48
CA MET A 168 -19.82 -5.94 -2.84
C MET A 168 -20.13 -7.10 -3.80
N GLY A 169 -19.96 -8.34 -3.35
CA GLY A 169 -20.17 -9.53 -4.14
C GLY A 169 -18.86 -10.22 -4.52
N THR A 170 -18.86 -10.90 -5.65
CA THR A 170 -17.80 -11.81 -6.08
C THR A 170 -17.28 -11.41 -7.45
N PHE A 171 -15.97 -11.50 -7.63
CA PHE A 171 -15.33 -11.45 -8.94
C PHE A 171 -15.05 -12.88 -9.39
N SER A 172 -15.61 -13.25 -10.53
CA SER A 172 -15.41 -14.57 -11.12
C SER A 172 -14.52 -14.46 -12.36
N VAL A 173 -13.61 -15.41 -12.52
CA VAL A 173 -12.76 -15.52 -13.71
C VAL A 173 -12.80 -16.94 -14.26
N ARG A 174 -12.79 -17.09 -15.59
CA ARG A 174 -12.56 -18.38 -16.25
C ARG A 174 -11.69 -18.27 -17.50
N THR A 175 -11.10 -19.40 -17.85
CA THR A 175 -10.62 -19.66 -19.21
C THR A 175 -11.81 -19.94 -20.13
N VAL A 176 -11.90 -19.24 -21.26
CA VAL A 176 -13.05 -19.39 -22.17
C VAL A 176 -12.86 -20.63 -23.04
N GLY A 177 -13.64 -21.68 -22.76
CA GLY A 177 -13.65 -22.92 -23.54
C GLY A 177 -14.33 -24.07 -22.80
N THR A 178 -14.64 -25.15 -23.52
CA THR A 178 -15.22 -26.39 -22.98
C THR A 178 -14.17 -27.44 -22.62
N SER A 179 -12.92 -27.25 -23.05
CA SER A 179 -11.77 -28.13 -22.75
C SER A 179 -10.76 -27.41 -21.87
N LYS A 180 -10.07 -28.15 -20.99
CA LYS A 180 -9.09 -27.60 -20.05
C LYS A 180 -8.03 -26.74 -20.76
N SER A 181 -7.69 -25.60 -20.17
CA SER A 181 -6.57 -24.76 -20.63
C SER A 181 -5.27 -25.57 -20.57
N LYS A 182 -4.32 -25.24 -21.45
CA LYS A 182 -2.96 -25.82 -21.44
C LYS A 182 -1.99 -25.02 -20.57
N TYR A 183 -2.40 -23.83 -20.11
CA TYR A 183 -1.53 -22.90 -19.40
C TYR A 183 -2.02 -22.68 -17.97
N PRO A 184 -1.13 -22.74 -16.96
CA PRO A 184 -1.41 -22.23 -15.63
C PRO A 184 -1.37 -20.70 -15.66
N LEU A 185 -2.31 -20.04 -14.95
CA LEU A 185 -2.46 -18.59 -15.00
C LEU A 185 -2.51 -17.99 -13.59
N VAL A 186 -2.07 -16.75 -13.48
CA VAL A 186 -2.21 -15.90 -12.28
C VAL A 186 -2.81 -14.57 -12.72
N ILE A 187 -3.81 -14.10 -11.99
CA ILE A 187 -4.46 -12.81 -12.22
C ILE A 187 -4.24 -11.93 -11.00
N ARG A 188 -3.55 -10.80 -11.19
CA ARG A 188 -3.34 -9.76 -10.19
C ARG A 188 -4.31 -8.61 -10.39
N ILE A 189 -4.97 -8.22 -9.31
CA ILE A 189 -6.04 -7.22 -9.31
C ILE A 189 -5.50 -5.96 -8.63
N TYR A 190 -5.39 -4.88 -9.40
CA TYR A 190 -4.99 -3.58 -8.90
C TYR A 190 -6.20 -2.66 -8.80
N MET A 191 -6.28 -1.91 -7.71
CA MET A 191 -7.33 -0.91 -7.49
C MET A 191 -6.72 0.47 -7.32
N ARG A 192 -7.28 1.46 -8.03
CA ARG A 192 -7.00 2.89 -7.86
C ARG A 192 -8.27 3.60 -7.42
N MET A 193 -8.22 4.34 -6.31
CA MET A 193 -9.37 5.14 -5.86
C MET A 193 -9.42 6.48 -6.61
N LYS A 194 -10.62 7.03 -6.78
CA LYS A 194 -10.83 8.39 -7.31
C LYS A 194 -12.09 9.00 -6.71
N HIS A 195 -12.15 10.34 -6.71
CA HIS A 195 -13.26 11.10 -6.10
C HIS A 195 -13.38 10.78 -4.60
N VAL A 196 -12.24 10.75 -3.90
CA VAL A 196 -12.14 10.19 -2.56
C VAL A 196 -12.64 11.15 -1.50
N ARG A 197 -13.51 10.67 -0.63
CA ARG A 197 -13.90 11.32 0.62
C ARG A 197 -13.64 10.38 1.78
N ALA A 198 -13.09 10.90 2.87
CA ALA A 198 -12.76 10.12 4.06
C ALA A 198 -13.15 10.87 5.33
N TRP A 199 -13.52 10.12 6.38
CA TRP A 199 -13.94 10.68 7.67
C TRP A 199 -13.34 9.90 8.83
N ILE A 200 -13.19 10.60 9.96
CA ILE A 200 -12.76 10.07 11.26
C ILE A 200 -11.40 9.36 11.13
N PRO A 201 -10.29 10.13 11.10
CA PRO A 201 -8.95 9.54 11.10
C PRO A 201 -8.71 8.73 12.38
N ARG A 202 -7.91 7.68 12.26
CA ARG A 202 -7.60 6.70 13.31
C ARG A 202 -6.09 6.56 13.49
N PRO A 203 -5.63 6.04 14.63
CA PRO A 203 -4.24 5.62 14.77
C PRO A 203 -3.86 4.61 13.69
N MET A 204 -2.77 4.86 12.98
CA MET A 204 -2.27 3.90 12.01
C MET A 204 -1.82 2.62 12.71
N ARG A 205 -2.12 1.47 12.09
CA ARG A 205 -1.69 0.16 12.58
C ARG A 205 -0.18 0.11 12.78
N ASN A 206 0.26 -0.37 13.94
CA ASN A 206 1.67 -0.62 14.29
C ASN A 206 2.02 -2.12 14.43
N GLN A 207 1.01 -2.98 14.60
CA GLN A 207 1.18 -4.43 14.63
C GLN A 207 0.89 -5.07 13.27
N ASN A 208 1.59 -6.16 12.95
CA ASN A 208 1.34 -6.93 11.73
C ASN A 208 -0.13 -7.41 11.66
N TYR A 209 -0.65 -7.46 10.43
CA TYR A 209 -1.93 -8.09 10.12
C TYR A 209 -1.79 -9.61 10.12
N LEU A 210 -2.82 -10.30 10.61
CA LEU A 210 -2.89 -11.76 10.60
C LEU A 210 -3.99 -12.28 9.68
N PHE A 211 -5.18 -11.66 9.74
CA PHE A 211 -6.38 -12.11 9.02
C PHE A 211 -7.01 -10.96 8.24
N LYS A 212 -7.75 -11.28 7.18
CA LYS A 212 -8.59 -10.32 6.45
C LYS A 212 -9.73 -9.82 7.35
N ALA A 213 -10.18 -8.59 7.11
CA ALA A 213 -11.32 -7.94 7.78
C ALA A 213 -11.37 -8.00 9.32
N ASN A 214 -10.25 -8.34 9.98
CA ASN A 214 -10.16 -8.47 11.43
C ASN A 214 -8.86 -7.81 11.95
N PRO A 215 -8.92 -7.02 13.05
CA PRO A 215 -7.75 -6.33 13.61
C PRO A 215 -6.93 -7.16 14.62
N ASN A 216 -7.02 -8.49 14.63
CA ASN A 216 -6.20 -9.34 15.50
C ASN A 216 -4.69 -9.11 15.32
N TYR A 217 -3.94 -9.27 16.41
CA TYR A 217 -2.49 -9.21 16.46
C TYR A 217 -1.94 -10.35 17.32
N ALA A 218 -0.69 -10.72 17.11
CA ALA A 218 -0.03 -11.75 17.90
C ALA A 218 0.33 -11.21 19.30
N GLY A 219 -0.49 -11.53 20.30
CA GLY A 219 -0.31 -11.05 21.68
C GLY A 219 1.04 -11.40 22.30
N ASN A 220 1.63 -12.54 21.92
CA ASN A 220 2.94 -12.99 22.40
C ASN A 220 4.13 -12.32 21.69
N SER A 221 3.90 -11.41 20.74
CA SER A 221 4.95 -10.80 19.92
C SER A 221 4.68 -9.33 19.61
N ILE A 222 4.24 -8.59 20.62
CA ILE A 222 4.01 -7.14 20.52
C ILE A 222 5.34 -6.41 20.25
N LYS A 223 5.33 -5.42 19.36
CA LYS A 223 6.51 -4.64 18.97
C LYS A 223 6.30 -3.17 19.33
N PRO A 224 7.36 -2.43 19.69
CA PRO A 224 7.28 -0.98 19.72
C PRO A 224 7.04 -0.46 18.29
N THR A 225 6.32 0.65 18.17
CA THR A 225 6.05 1.28 16.86
C THR A 225 7.34 1.72 16.15
N GLY A 226 8.37 2.10 16.91
CA GLY A 226 9.66 2.56 16.38
C GLY A 226 10.83 1.78 16.98
N ALA A 227 12.03 2.15 16.56
CA ALA A 227 13.26 1.57 17.09
C ALA A 227 13.51 2.01 18.54
N SER A 228 14.13 1.14 19.33
CA SER A 228 14.57 1.42 20.69
C SER A 228 15.97 2.04 20.71
N ARG A 229 16.27 2.80 21.76
CA ARG A 229 17.63 3.26 22.11
C ARG A 229 18.02 2.74 23.49
N THR A 230 19.32 2.56 23.73
CA THR A 230 19.84 1.99 24.98
C THR A 230 19.72 2.95 26.16
N ALA A 231 19.97 4.25 25.95
CA ALA A 231 19.87 5.26 26.98
C ALA A 231 19.13 6.50 26.46
N ILE A 232 18.35 7.13 27.33
CA ILE A 232 17.59 8.34 26.98
C ILE A 232 18.51 9.55 26.74
N THR A 233 19.70 9.55 27.34
CA THR A 233 20.72 10.61 27.28
C THR A 233 21.73 10.42 26.15
N THR A 234 21.65 9.32 25.39
CA THR A 234 22.55 9.08 24.25
C THR A 234 21.76 8.79 22.98
N LEU A 235 22.33 9.18 21.84
CA LEU A 235 21.77 8.89 20.51
C LEU A 235 22.36 7.61 19.88
N GLY A 236 23.14 6.84 20.65
CA GLY A 236 23.88 5.66 20.20
C GLY A 236 25.33 5.96 19.76
N LYS A 237 26.02 4.96 19.23
CA LYS A 237 27.46 5.03 18.82
C LYS A 237 27.75 6.16 17.82
N PHE A 238 26.77 6.54 17.01
CA PHE A 238 26.89 7.63 16.04
C PHE A 238 26.43 9.00 16.56
N GLY A 239 25.93 9.07 17.80
CA GLY A 239 25.74 10.33 18.56
C GLY A 239 24.95 11.43 17.84
N GLN A 240 24.98 12.62 18.44
CA GLN A 240 24.69 13.84 17.70
C GLN A 240 25.96 14.15 16.91
N GLN A 241 26.12 13.60 15.71
CA GLN A 241 27.15 14.15 14.82
C GLN A 241 26.82 15.63 14.69
N SER A 242 27.81 16.48 14.91
CA SER A 242 27.63 17.92 15.13
C SER A 242 27.13 18.69 13.89
N GLY A 243 26.53 17.99 12.92
CA GLY A 243 26.31 18.45 11.55
C GLY A 243 27.63 18.81 10.86
N ALA A 244 28.77 18.37 11.42
CA ALA A 244 30.09 18.76 11.01
C ALA A 244 30.99 17.54 10.87
N ILE A 245 31.82 17.57 9.83
CA ILE A 245 32.82 16.55 9.51
C ILE A 245 34.17 17.08 9.99
N TYR A 246 34.89 16.30 10.79
CA TYR A 246 36.24 16.63 11.24
C TYR A 246 37.26 15.79 10.49
N VAL A 247 37.97 16.40 9.52
CA VAL A 247 38.98 15.73 8.68
C VAL A 247 40.33 16.40 8.85
N GLY A 248 41.31 15.66 9.37
CA GLY A 248 42.63 16.24 9.66
C GLY A 248 42.50 17.41 10.64
N ASN A 249 42.98 18.60 10.27
CA ASN A 249 42.86 19.80 11.11
C ASN A 249 41.71 20.72 10.67
N PHE A 250 40.70 20.17 9.97
CA PHE A 250 39.59 20.93 9.45
C PHE A 250 38.26 20.43 9.99
N ARG A 251 37.37 21.37 10.26
CA ARG A 251 35.96 21.13 10.54
C ARG A 251 35.15 21.67 9.36
N VAL A 252 34.36 20.81 8.74
CA VAL A 252 33.45 21.15 7.64
C VAL A 252 32.03 21.13 8.18
N VAL A 253 31.27 22.21 8.04
CA VAL A 253 29.92 22.33 8.56
C VAL A 253 29.03 23.04 7.55
N ASN A 254 27.71 22.82 7.60
CA ASN A 254 26.81 23.66 6.84
C ASN A 254 26.97 25.11 7.30
N ARG A 255 27.08 26.05 6.36
CA ARG A 255 27.38 27.46 6.63
C ARG A 255 26.37 28.09 7.59
N HIS A 256 25.09 27.77 7.46
CA HIS A 256 24.05 28.27 8.38
C HIS A 256 24.11 27.66 9.79
N LEU A 257 24.88 26.59 10.00
CA LEU A 257 25.15 25.97 11.30
C LEU A 257 26.51 26.38 11.87
N ALA A 258 27.28 27.22 11.16
CA ALA A 258 28.59 27.66 11.59
C ALA A 258 28.51 28.55 12.83
N THR A 259 29.29 28.22 13.84
CA THR A 259 29.40 28.97 15.09
C THR A 259 30.35 30.16 14.93
N HIS A 260 30.34 31.09 15.88
CA HIS A 260 31.29 32.22 15.88
C HIS A 260 32.76 31.76 15.79
N ASN A 261 33.10 30.64 16.43
CA ASN A 261 34.44 30.07 16.38
C ASN A 261 34.80 29.54 14.96
N ASP A 262 33.81 29.05 14.21
CA ASP A 262 34.03 28.60 12.84
C ASP A 262 34.32 29.77 11.90
N TRP A 263 33.61 30.89 12.11
CA TRP A 263 33.85 32.14 11.38
C TRP A 263 35.20 32.77 11.71
N ALA A 264 35.64 32.69 12.98
CA ALA A 264 36.92 33.21 13.42
C ALA A 264 38.12 32.43 12.84
N ASN A 265 37.92 31.15 12.52
CA ASN A 265 38.94 30.24 12.00
C ASN A 265 38.65 29.81 10.55
N LEU A 266 38.01 30.68 9.78
CA LEU A 266 37.57 30.39 8.42
C LEU A 266 38.76 30.09 7.51
N VAL A 267 38.69 28.95 6.82
CA VAL A 267 39.65 28.55 5.77
C VAL A 267 39.02 28.72 4.40
N TRP A 268 37.75 28.33 4.26
CA TRP A 268 37.01 28.42 3.01
C TRP A 268 35.50 28.43 3.25
N GLU A 269 34.73 29.16 2.45
CA GLU A 269 33.27 29.07 2.42
C GLU A 269 32.72 29.11 1.00
N ASP A 270 31.52 28.55 0.83
CA ASP A 270 30.68 28.74 -0.35
C ASP A 270 29.21 28.86 0.08
N SER A 271 28.65 30.07 -0.06
CA SER A 271 27.26 30.34 0.27
C SER A 271 26.26 29.66 -0.65
N SER A 272 26.63 29.36 -1.90
CA SER A 272 25.76 28.68 -2.87
C SER A 272 25.61 27.19 -2.56
N ARG A 273 26.64 26.59 -1.92
CA ARG A 273 26.64 25.19 -1.46
C ARG A 273 26.32 25.03 0.02
N ASP A 274 26.11 26.13 0.73
CA ASP A 274 25.88 26.17 2.18
C ASP A 274 26.99 25.42 2.94
N LEU A 275 28.25 25.62 2.57
CA LEU A 275 29.40 24.96 3.19
C LEU A 275 30.38 25.98 3.78
N LEU A 276 30.89 25.67 4.97
CA LEU A 276 31.96 26.40 5.62
C LEU A 276 33.00 25.41 6.16
N VAL A 277 34.27 25.70 5.88
CA VAL A 277 35.44 24.96 6.36
C VAL A 277 36.23 25.87 7.28
N SER A 278 36.36 25.45 8.55
CA SER A 278 37.16 26.13 9.56
C SER A 278 38.34 25.27 10.00
N SER A 279 39.45 25.88 10.41
CA SER A 279 40.55 25.15 11.02
C SER A 279 40.25 24.81 12.47
N THR A 280 40.57 23.59 12.89
CA THR A 280 40.46 23.12 14.27
C THR A 280 41.80 22.60 14.76
N THR A 281 42.06 22.75 16.06
CA THR A 281 43.30 22.31 16.71
C THR A 281 43.32 20.81 17.04
N ALA A 282 42.20 20.12 16.89
CA ALA A 282 42.08 18.69 17.15
C ALA A 282 42.09 17.88 15.84
N GLN A 283 42.85 16.79 15.82
CA GLN A 283 42.86 15.86 14.69
C GLN A 283 41.51 15.16 14.57
N GLY A 284 40.80 15.47 13.48
CA GLY A 284 39.53 14.90 13.14
C GLY A 284 39.61 13.39 12.89
N CYS A 285 38.61 12.67 13.38
CA CYS A 285 38.50 11.22 13.25
C CYS A 285 37.75 10.77 12.00
N ASP A 286 37.18 11.70 11.22
CA ASP A 286 36.45 11.38 10.01
C ASP A 286 37.39 11.23 8.81
N THR A 287 37.14 10.21 8.00
CA THR A 287 37.93 9.90 6.80
C THR A 287 37.11 10.25 5.57
N ILE A 288 37.67 11.08 4.67
CA ILE A 288 37.07 11.29 3.35
C ILE A 288 37.26 10.02 2.55
N ALA A 289 36.16 9.43 2.07
CA ALA A 289 36.21 8.33 1.12
C ALA A 289 36.94 8.80 -0.15
N ARG A 290 38.17 8.35 -0.35
CA ARG A 290 38.92 8.56 -1.59
C ARG A 290 38.48 7.51 -2.61
N CYS A 291 37.29 7.65 -3.17
CA CYS A 291 36.92 6.85 -4.32
C CYS A 291 37.55 7.47 -5.58
N ASN A 292 38.16 6.63 -6.42
CA ASN A 292 38.73 7.02 -7.72
C ASN A 292 37.71 6.76 -8.84
N CYS A 293 36.42 6.85 -8.52
CA CYS A 293 35.34 6.48 -9.44
C CYS A 293 35.21 7.59 -10.50
N GLN A 294 35.68 7.31 -11.72
CA GLN A 294 35.53 8.18 -12.89
C GLN A 294 34.20 8.00 -13.63
N THR A 295 33.21 7.35 -13.01
CA THR A 295 31.89 7.14 -13.61
C THR A 295 30.81 7.44 -12.58
N GLY A 296 30.07 8.51 -12.87
CA GLY A 296 28.71 8.77 -12.40
C GLY A 296 27.86 9.03 -13.63
#